data_AF-A0A261FNI3-F1
#
_entry.id   AF-A0A261FNI3-F1
#
_cell.length_a   1.000
_cell.length_b   1.000
_cell.length_c   1.000
_cell.angle_alpha   90.00
_cell.angle_beta   90.00
_cell.angle_gamma   90.00
#
_symmetry.space_group_name_H-M   'P 1'
#
loop_
_entity.id
_entity.type
_entity.pdbx_description
1 polymer ?
#
loop_
_entity_poly.entity_id
_entity_poly.type
_entity_poly.pdbx_seq_one_letter_code
_entity_poly.pdbx_strand_id
1 'polypeptide(L)'
;MTATDAAQIIRDDAFDADYADKILRFNLRILMGASGEGKNQSYFAKLFGITTAGMSQKLSKPGRLTYQEVLIIAHELHTTVAALSDDTLYRQTQAMYAQIEGLSDDIQRMTSSKIAEWKGEKQKASGTEAPEAMVPPVGFEPTTHDLKGRCSNR
;
A
#
# COMPACT_ATOMS: atom_id res chain seq x y z
N MET A 1 -39.42 -25.63 17.68
CA MET A 1 -38.87 -24.85 16.56
C MET A 1 -40.04 -24.46 15.68
N THR A 2 -40.39 -23.18 15.67
CA THR A 2 -41.43 -22.65 14.77
C THR A 2 -40.78 -22.35 13.41
N ALA A 3 -41.59 -22.28 12.34
CA ALA A 3 -41.09 -21.96 11.00
C ALA A 3 -40.32 -20.61 10.93
N THR A 4 -40.49 -19.76 11.93
CA THR A 4 -39.79 -18.48 12.11
C THR A 4 -38.31 -18.65 12.48
N ASP A 5 -37.96 -19.67 13.27
CA ASP A 5 -36.55 -19.95 13.65
C ASP A 5 -35.74 -20.43 12.43
N ALA A 6 -36.34 -21.25 11.57
CA ALA A 6 -35.69 -21.75 10.36
C ALA A 6 -35.43 -20.64 9.34
N ALA A 7 -36.31 -19.63 9.27
CA ALA A 7 -36.15 -18.50 8.35
C ALA A 7 -35.08 -17.48 8.81
N GLN A 8 -34.75 -17.43 10.10
CA GLN A 8 -33.65 -16.61 10.62
C GLN A 8 -32.29 -17.26 10.41
N ILE A 9 -32.19 -18.58 10.60
CA ILE A 9 -30.95 -19.34 10.33
C ILE A 9 -30.50 -19.21 8.86
N ILE A 10 -31.45 -19.08 7.91
CA ILE A 10 -31.14 -18.91 6.48
C ILE A 10 -30.58 -17.51 6.14
N ARG A 11 -30.79 -16.49 6.99
CA ARG A 11 -30.39 -15.10 6.70
C ARG A 11 -28.98 -14.74 7.13
N ASP A 12 -28.43 -15.40 8.15
CA ASP A 12 -27.10 -15.07 8.69
C ASP A 12 -25.96 -15.70 7.84
N ASP A 13 -26.26 -16.75 7.06
CA ASP A 13 -25.34 -17.37 6.09
C ASP A 13 -25.68 -16.99 4.63
N ALA A 14 -26.17 -15.76 4.42
CA ALA A 14 -26.44 -15.29 3.07
C ALA A 14 -25.12 -15.26 2.26
N PHE A 15 -25.06 -16.02 1.18
CA PHE A 15 -23.92 -16.01 0.27
C PHE A 15 -23.67 -14.59 -0.25
N ASP A 16 -22.55 -13.99 0.17
CA ASP A 16 -22.11 -12.69 -0.30
C ASP A 16 -21.41 -12.85 -1.66
N ALA A 17 -22.20 -12.69 -2.73
CA ALA A 17 -21.72 -12.80 -4.09
C ALA A 17 -20.66 -11.73 -4.43
N ASP A 18 -20.76 -10.53 -3.84
CA ASP A 18 -19.80 -9.45 -4.08
C ASP A 18 -18.46 -9.77 -3.41
N TYR A 19 -18.49 -10.35 -2.21
CA TYR A 19 -17.31 -10.87 -1.53
C TYR A 19 -16.67 -12.01 -2.33
N ALA A 20 -17.44 -13.02 -2.75
CA ALA A 20 -16.93 -14.15 -3.53
C ALA A 20 -16.26 -13.69 -4.85
N ASP A 21 -16.89 -12.76 -5.57
CA ASP A 21 -16.35 -12.16 -6.80
C ASP A 21 -15.06 -11.36 -6.52
N LYS A 22 -14.98 -10.67 -5.38
CA LYS A 22 -13.76 -9.98 -4.93
C LYS A 22 -12.60 -10.95 -4.67
N ILE A 23 -12.85 -12.06 -3.95
CA ILE A 23 -11.85 -13.10 -3.68
C ILE A 23 -11.35 -13.72 -4.98
N LEU A 24 -12.28 -14.08 -5.86
CA LEU A 24 -11.97 -14.67 -7.16
C LEU A 24 -11.06 -13.75 -7.99
N ARG A 25 -11.42 -12.46 -8.13
CA ARG A 25 -10.59 -11.48 -8.85
C ARG A 25 -9.21 -11.28 -8.20
N PHE A 26 -9.14 -11.31 -6.88
CA PHE A 26 -7.87 -11.20 -6.16
C PHE A 26 -6.96 -12.40 -6.48
N ASN A 27 -7.45 -13.63 -6.30
CA ASN A 27 -6.69 -14.85 -6.54
C ASN A 27 -6.25 -14.99 -8.00
N LEU A 28 -7.13 -14.64 -8.95
CA LEU A 28 -6.79 -14.62 -10.38
C LEU A 28 -5.61 -13.68 -10.68
N ARG A 29 -5.56 -12.48 -10.09
CA ARG A 29 -4.43 -11.56 -10.30
C ARG A 29 -3.12 -12.14 -9.76
N ILE A 30 -3.15 -12.75 -8.57
CA ILE A 30 -1.96 -13.36 -7.97
C ILE A 30 -1.44 -14.49 -8.85
N LEU A 31 -2.31 -15.43 -9.25
CA LEU A 31 -1.90 -16.58 -10.05
C LEU A 31 -1.39 -16.15 -11.44
N MET A 32 -2.06 -15.21 -12.11
CA MET A 32 -1.57 -14.66 -13.39
C MET A 32 -0.20 -13.99 -13.25
N GLY A 33 0.03 -13.28 -12.14
CA GLY A 33 1.32 -12.65 -11.84
C GLY A 33 2.43 -13.65 -11.52
N ALA A 34 2.09 -14.75 -10.85
CA ALA A 34 3.01 -15.82 -10.49
C ALA A 34 3.29 -16.79 -11.64
N SER A 35 2.44 -16.84 -12.67
CA SER A 35 2.40 -17.99 -13.59
C SER A 35 3.67 -18.26 -14.38
N GLY A 36 4.65 -17.35 -14.48
CA GLY A 36 5.98 -17.60 -15.09
C GLY A 36 5.98 -17.89 -16.61
N GLU A 37 5.20 -18.89 -17.04
CA GLU A 37 4.96 -19.43 -18.38
C GLU A 37 4.17 -18.49 -19.32
N GLY A 38 4.11 -17.19 -19.02
CA GLY A 38 3.45 -16.21 -19.89
C GLY A 38 1.92 -16.21 -19.86
N LYS A 39 1.27 -17.00 -18.99
CA LYS A 39 -0.19 -16.99 -18.74
C LYS A 39 -0.61 -15.79 -17.87
N ASN A 40 -0.15 -14.62 -18.28
CA ASN A 40 -0.44 -13.34 -17.64
C ASN A 40 -1.68 -12.67 -18.27
N GLN A 41 -2.03 -11.46 -17.79
CA GLN A 41 -3.22 -10.75 -18.28
C GLN A 41 -3.19 -10.50 -19.81
N SER A 42 -2.02 -10.27 -20.40
CA SER A 42 -1.89 -10.06 -21.85
C SER A 42 -2.15 -11.34 -22.64
N TYR A 43 -1.80 -12.51 -22.11
CA TYR A 43 -2.15 -13.79 -22.70
C TYR A 43 -3.67 -13.99 -22.71
N PHE A 44 -4.32 -13.81 -21.57
CA PHE A 44 -5.78 -13.96 -21.48
C PHE A 44 -6.54 -12.90 -22.30
N ALA A 45 -6.01 -11.68 -22.39
CA ALA A 45 -6.56 -10.67 -23.27
C ALA A 45 -6.57 -11.13 -24.74
N LYS A 46 -5.46 -11.70 -25.22
CA LYS A 46 -5.37 -12.28 -26.57
C LYS A 46 -6.32 -13.46 -26.74
N LEU A 47 -6.36 -14.37 -25.75
CA LEU A 47 -7.23 -15.55 -25.78
C LEU A 47 -8.71 -15.16 -25.91
N PHE A 48 -9.14 -14.10 -25.22
CA PHE A 48 -10.51 -13.61 -25.27
C PHE A 48 -10.78 -12.58 -26.38
N GLY A 49 -9.79 -12.25 -27.20
CA GLY A 49 -9.95 -11.26 -28.28
C GLY A 49 -10.22 -9.84 -27.76
N ILE A 50 -9.73 -9.50 -26.58
CA ILE A 50 -9.88 -8.17 -25.95
C ILE A 50 -8.52 -7.49 -25.75
N THR A 51 -8.53 -6.20 -25.43
CA THR A 51 -7.30 -5.48 -25.07
C THR A 51 -6.84 -5.85 -23.67
N THR A 52 -5.55 -5.72 -23.38
CA THR A 52 -5.00 -5.89 -22.02
C THR A 52 -5.68 -4.94 -21.02
N ALA A 53 -6.03 -3.72 -21.44
CA ALA A 53 -6.81 -2.80 -20.62
C ALA A 53 -8.22 -3.34 -20.33
N GLY A 54 -8.88 -3.95 -21.31
CA GLY A 54 -10.16 -4.64 -21.11
C GLY A 54 -10.05 -5.80 -20.12
N MET A 55 -8.98 -6.60 -20.20
CA MET A 55 -8.72 -7.67 -19.24
C MET A 55 -8.46 -7.13 -17.83
N SER A 56 -7.69 -6.06 -17.71
CA SER A 56 -7.45 -5.37 -16.43
C SER A 56 -8.76 -4.84 -15.83
N GLN A 57 -9.68 -4.29 -16.65
CA GLN A 57 -11.01 -3.89 -16.18
C GLN A 57 -11.83 -5.09 -15.70
N LYS A 58 -11.79 -6.23 -16.39
CA LYS A 58 -12.45 -7.47 -15.96
C LYS A 58 -11.95 -7.94 -14.60
N LEU A 59 -10.64 -7.88 -14.37
CA LEU A 59 -10.01 -8.27 -13.11
C LEU A 59 -10.20 -7.24 -11.99
N SER A 60 -10.57 -5.99 -12.32
CA SER A 60 -10.64 -4.91 -11.33
C SER A 60 -12.05 -4.55 -10.90
N LYS A 61 -13.03 -4.69 -11.78
CA LYS A 61 -14.41 -4.28 -11.51
C LYS A 61 -15.30 -5.49 -11.23
N PRO A 62 -16.25 -5.38 -10.28
CA PRO A 62 -17.19 -6.44 -9.99
C PRO A 62 -18.09 -6.78 -11.18
N GLY A 63 -18.48 -8.06 -11.27
CA GLY A 63 -19.44 -8.57 -12.25
C GLY A 63 -18.99 -8.55 -13.72
N ARG A 64 -17.68 -8.38 -13.99
CA ARG A 64 -17.16 -8.27 -15.37
C ARG A 64 -16.61 -9.57 -15.95
N LEU A 65 -16.25 -10.53 -15.10
CA LEU A 65 -15.85 -11.87 -15.51
C LEU A 65 -17.08 -12.76 -15.61
N THR A 66 -17.24 -13.43 -16.75
CA THR A 66 -18.28 -14.45 -16.89
C THR A 66 -17.82 -15.76 -16.29
N TYR A 67 -18.75 -16.62 -15.88
CA TYR A 67 -18.41 -17.95 -15.37
C TYR A 67 -17.62 -18.79 -16.39
N GLN A 68 -17.95 -18.68 -17.68
CA GLN A 68 -17.22 -19.37 -18.75
C GLN A 68 -15.76 -18.91 -18.83
N GLU A 69 -15.51 -17.60 -18.74
CA GLU A 69 -14.13 -17.06 -18.71
C GLU A 69 -13.37 -17.57 -17.48
N VAL A 70 -14.04 -17.64 -16.32
CA VAL A 70 -13.44 -18.19 -15.09
C VAL A 70 -13.03 -19.64 -15.27
N LEU A 71 -13.87 -20.48 -15.88
CA LEU A 71 -13.54 -21.88 -16.16
C LEU A 71 -12.33 -22.01 -17.09
N ILE A 72 -12.28 -21.20 -18.15
CA ILE A 72 -11.15 -21.21 -19.10
C ILE A 72 -9.86 -20.78 -18.39
N ILE A 73 -9.91 -19.70 -17.60
CA ILE A 73 -8.73 -19.21 -16.87
C ILE A 73 -8.26 -20.25 -15.86
N ALA A 74 -9.17 -20.86 -15.11
CA ALA A 74 -8.82 -21.89 -14.13
C ALA A 74 -8.14 -23.09 -14.80
N HIS A 75 -8.67 -23.54 -15.94
CA HIS A 75 -8.07 -24.60 -16.73
C HIS A 75 -6.65 -24.23 -17.20
N GLU A 76 -6.48 -23.04 -17.80
CA GLU A 76 -5.18 -22.58 -18.29
C GLU A 76 -4.16 -22.42 -17.15
N LEU A 77 -4.58 -21.96 -15.98
CA LEU A 77 -3.71 -21.81 -14.81
C LEU A 77 -3.54 -23.12 -14.00
N HIS A 78 -4.04 -24.25 -14.50
CA HIS A 78 -3.98 -25.55 -13.83
C HIS A 78 -4.50 -25.51 -12.38
N THR A 79 -5.61 -24.80 -12.17
CA THR A 79 -6.27 -24.63 -10.88
C THR A 79 -7.77 -24.97 -10.98
N THR A 80 -8.49 -24.86 -9.86
CA THR A 80 -9.94 -25.11 -9.80
C THR A 80 -10.70 -23.85 -9.42
N VAL A 81 -11.98 -23.76 -9.80
CA VAL A 81 -12.84 -22.65 -9.35
C VAL A 81 -12.94 -22.61 -7.82
N ALA A 82 -12.99 -23.77 -7.17
CA ALA A 82 -13.00 -23.86 -5.71
C ALA A 82 -11.75 -23.21 -5.08
N ALA A 83 -10.56 -23.50 -5.63
CA ALA A 83 -9.32 -22.85 -5.18
C ALA A 83 -9.30 -21.35 -5.47
N LEU A 84 -9.89 -20.90 -6.58
CA LEU A 84 -10.03 -19.47 -6.87
C LEU A 84 -11.00 -18.75 -5.92
N SER A 85 -11.97 -19.46 -5.36
CA SER A 85 -12.93 -18.93 -4.40
C SER A 85 -12.45 -18.98 -2.93
N ASP A 86 -11.29 -19.60 -2.66
CA ASP A 86 -10.73 -19.68 -1.31
C ASP A 86 -10.21 -18.30 -0.85
N ASP A 87 -10.70 -17.82 0.30
CA ASP A 87 -10.38 -16.49 0.82
C ASP A 87 -9.19 -16.47 1.79
N THR A 88 -8.55 -17.61 2.05
CA THR A 88 -7.44 -17.74 3.01
C THR A 88 -6.31 -16.77 2.69
N LEU A 89 -5.85 -16.76 1.42
CA LEU A 89 -4.77 -15.88 0.99
C LEU A 89 -5.17 -14.41 1.08
N TYR A 90 -6.43 -14.09 0.75
CA TYR A 90 -6.94 -12.73 0.86
C TYR A 90 -6.93 -12.25 2.31
N ARG A 91 -7.44 -13.06 3.25
CA ARG A 91 -7.44 -12.73 4.68
C ARG A 91 -6.04 -12.56 5.24
N GLN A 92 -5.10 -13.46 4.90
CA GLN A 92 -3.69 -13.34 5.29
C GLN A 92 -3.07 -12.05 4.76
N THR A 93 -3.35 -11.70 3.51
CA THR A 93 -2.86 -10.47 2.88
C THR A 93 -3.41 -9.23 3.59
N GLN A 94 -4.71 -9.20 3.92
CA GLN A 94 -5.31 -8.09 4.67
C GLN A 94 -4.72 -7.96 6.08
N ALA A 95 -4.51 -9.08 6.78
CA ALA A 95 -3.88 -9.06 8.10
C ALA A 95 -2.46 -8.51 8.06
N MET A 96 -1.68 -8.86 7.03
CA MET A 96 -0.33 -8.32 6.83
C MET A 96 -0.37 -6.80 6.57
N TYR A 97 -1.29 -6.31 5.73
CA TYR A 97 -1.42 -4.86 5.50
C TYR A 97 -1.76 -4.09 6.79
N ALA A 98 -2.67 -4.62 7.61
CA ALA A 98 -3.02 -4.02 8.89
C ALA A 98 -1.81 -3.97 9.86
N GLN A 99 -0.97 -5.01 9.87
CA GLN A 99 0.26 -5.01 10.66
C GLN A 99 1.26 -3.96 10.18
N ILE A 100 1.43 -3.80 8.86
CA ILE A 100 2.32 -2.79 8.27
C ILE A 100 1.84 -1.38 8.59
N GLU A 101 0.54 -1.13 8.53
CA GLU A 101 -0.07 0.16 8.89
C GLU A 101 0.19 0.49 10.37
N GLY A 102 -0.05 -0.46 11.28
CA GLY A 102 0.26 -0.28 12.70
C GLY A 102 1.75 0.01 12.97
N LEU A 103 2.66 -0.68 12.27
CA LEU A 103 4.10 -0.41 12.36
C LEU A 103 4.45 0.99 11.85
N SER A 104 3.81 1.46 10.77
CA SER A 104 3.98 2.82 10.26
C SER A 104 3.59 3.86 11.31
N ASP A 105 2.45 3.67 11.97
CA ASP A 105 1.98 4.58 13.02
C ASP A 105 2.92 4.60 14.23
N ASP A 106 3.43 3.43 14.64
CA ASP A 106 4.42 3.34 15.72
C ASP A 106 5.74 4.03 15.37
N ILE A 107 6.23 3.88 14.12
CA ILE A 107 7.42 4.59 13.64
C ILE A 107 7.19 6.10 13.67
N GLN A 108 6.03 6.59 13.22
CA GLN A 108 5.69 8.01 13.25
C GLN A 108 5.62 8.55 14.68
N ARG A 109 5.02 7.79 15.59
CA ARG A 109 4.94 8.14 17.02
C ARG A 109 6.32 8.21 17.64
N MET A 110 7.16 7.19 17.46
CA MET A 110 8.54 7.18 17.96
C MET A 110 9.36 8.33 17.39
N THR A 111 9.23 8.62 16.10
CA THR A 111 9.94 9.73 15.45
C THR A 111 9.51 11.07 16.02
N SER A 112 8.20 11.28 16.20
CA SER A 112 7.65 12.51 16.78
C SER A 112 8.09 12.70 18.23
N SER A 113 8.09 11.63 19.04
CA SER A 113 8.59 11.66 20.42
C SER A 113 10.08 12.03 20.46
N LYS A 114 10.94 11.41 19.65
CA LYS A 114 12.37 11.74 19.60
C LYS A 114 12.63 13.19 19.16
N ILE A 115 11.85 13.70 18.19
CA ILE A 115 11.95 15.10 17.78
C ILE A 115 11.59 16.05 18.93
N ALA A 116 10.56 15.73 19.71
CA ALA A 116 10.16 16.52 20.87
C ALA A 116 11.23 16.48 21.98
N GLU A 117 11.80 15.31 22.27
CA GLU A 117 12.91 15.14 23.21
C GLU A 117 14.12 15.99 22.80
N TRP A 118 14.56 15.88 21.55
CA TRP A 118 15.70 16.65 21.03
C TRP A 118 15.47 18.16 21.11
N LYS A 119 14.25 18.63 20.82
CA LYS A 119 13.89 20.05 20.97
C LYS A 119 13.94 20.50 22.43
N GLY A 120 13.45 19.68 23.36
CA GLY A 120 13.50 19.95 24.80
C GLY A 120 14.93 19.97 25.34
N GLU A 121 15.80 19.05 24.90
CA GLU A 121 17.22 19.04 25.26
C GLU A 121 17.95 20.30 24.77
N LYS A 122 17.69 20.74 23.53
CA LYS A 122 18.29 21.98 23.02
C LYS A 122 17.85 23.22 23.80
N GLN A 123 16.60 23.29 24.24
CA GLN A 123 16.10 24.40 25.06
C GLN A 123 16.72 24.41 26.47
N LYS A 124 16.95 23.24 27.06
CA LYS A 124 17.67 23.13 28.34
C LYS A 124 19.14 23.49 28.22
N ALA A 125 19.80 23.09 27.12
CA ALA A 125 21.19 23.46 26.84
C ALA A 125 21.37 24.97 26.57
N SER A 126 20.40 25.63 25.94
CA SER A 126 20.41 27.08 25.73
C SER A 126 20.05 27.90 26.98
N GLY A 127 19.61 27.26 28.07
CA GLY A 127 19.25 27.92 29.33
C GLY A 127 20.41 28.09 30.33
N THR A 128 21.63 27.74 29.93
CA THR A 128 22.82 28.09 30.73
C THR A 128 23.24 29.49 30.30
N GLU A 129 22.92 30.50 31.11
CA GLU A 129 23.43 31.86 30.94
C GLU A 129 24.94 31.80 30.73
N ALA A 130 25.39 32.19 29.54
CA ALA A 130 26.80 32.42 29.30
C ALA A 130 27.24 33.58 30.20
N PRO A 131 28.37 33.50 30.93
CA PRO A 131 28.90 34.67 31.62
C PRO A 131 29.09 35.76 30.59
N GLU A 132 28.48 36.94 30.81
CA GLU A 132 28.63 38.10 29.95
C GLU A 132 30.13 38.36 29.69
N ALA A 133 30.59 38.04 28.49
CA ALA A 133 31.91 38.41 28.04
C ALA A 133 31.90 39.93 27.83
N MET A 134 32.52 40.66 28.75
CA MET A 134 32.79 42.09 28.63
C MET A 134 33.60 42.32 27.35
N VAL A 135 32.96 42.88 26.31
CA VAL A 135 33.61 43.18 25.03
C VAL A 135 34.46 44.45 25.21
N PRO A 136 35.81 44.40 25.07
CA PRO A 136 36.61 45.62 25.02
C PRO A 136 36.38 46.38 23.70
N PRO A 137 36.46 47.72 23.70
CA PRO A 137 36.00 48.54 22.60
C PRO A 137 36.88 48.42 21.34
N VAL A 138 36.15 48.45 20.22
CA VAL A 138 36.54 48.47 18.80
C VAL A 138 37.87 49.14 18.50
N GLY A 139 38.75 48.40 17.81
CA GLY A 139 39.93 48.95 17.17
C GLY A 139 40.64 47.94 16.28
N PHE A 140 40.06 47.62 15.11
CA PHE A 140 40.80 47.02 14.00
C PHE A 140 40.16 47.45 12.66
N GLU A 141 40.98 48.09 11.83
CA GLU A 141 40.67 48.66 10.52
C GLU A 141 40.27 47.59 9.48
N PRO A 142 39.46 47.93 8.47
CA PRO A 142 38.98 46.97 7.49
C PRO A 142 40.08 46.68 6.46
N THR A 143 40.75 45.52 6.58
CA THR A 143 41.55 45.00 5.47
C THR A 143 40.61 44.31 4.47
N THR A 144 40.39 45.03 3.37
CA THR A 144 39.77 44.57 2.13
C THR A 144 40.30 43.20 1.72
N HIS A 145 39.40 42.22 1.56
CA HIS A 145 39.68 41.07 0.71
C HIS A 145 38.57 40.92 -0.35
N ASP A 146 39.04 41.02 -1.59
CA ASP A 146 38.35 40.99 -2.87
C ASP A 146 37.18 40.00 -3.00
N LEU A 147 36.03 40.52 -3.44
CA LEU A 147 34.98 39.73 -4.09
C LEU A 147 35.41 39.41 -5.52
N LYS A 148 36.23 38.37 -5.72
CA LYS A 148 36.52 37.83 -7.05
C LYS A 148 35.68 36.59 -7.32
N GLY A 149 34.72 36.74 -8.24
CA GLY A 149 34.17 35.62 -9.02
C GLY A 149 32.71 35.25 -8.76
N ARG A 150 31.77 36.18 -8.99
CA ARG A 150 30.39 35.80 -9.30
C ARG A 150 30.28 35.41 -10.77
N CYS A 151 29.62 34.28 -10.98
CA CYS A 151 28.96 33.73 -12.18
C CYS A 151 28.99 34.58 -13.48
N SER A 152 29.43 33.96 -14.56
CA SER A 152 28.93 34.26 -15.91
C SER A 152 28.54 32.93 -16.58
N ASN A 153 27.23 32.65 -16.62
CA ASN A 153 26.65 31.73 -17.59
C ASN A 153 26.04 32.59 -18.70
N ARG A 154 26.67 32.56 -19.88
CA ARG A 154 26.00 32.79 -21.15
C ARG A 154 26.70 31.99 -22.23
#